data_AF-A0A8S2MF08-F1
#
_entry.id   AF-A0A8S2MF08-F1
#
_cell.length_a   1.000
_cell.length_b   1.000
_cell.length_c   1.000
_cell.angle_alpha   90.00
_cell.angle_beta   90.00
_cell.angle_gamma   90.00
#
_symmetry.space_group_name_H-M   'P 1'
#
loop_
_entity.id
_entity.type
_entity.pdbx_description
1 polymer ?
#
loop_
_entity_poly.entity_id
_entity_poly.type
_entity_poly.pdbx_seq_one_letter_code
_entity_poly.pdbx_strand_id
1 'polypeptide(L)'
;EDINSSIRDLEQSQRTTTTTTANIYPSRLSQSSPPSRDNHRSASADEQRNYRATSKVSFKDDPLGERRRARSTTPVRGPIYLNPDRERLLISLSESEADISQITKQLSSVKDILIKLKLDDQPISFEVEQLRQHRNQLLHLIEQFEYSNNKLKDFIRHQYHLEAEHGIINEKNDTILTRIHELESENGQIRRLLLDRENDNIALQTELERIRTHAIGFDTMKTSLEQNRAHLQRELYAKEGEINRLQCGLRSLERDLQRSRHQCDNLHRSIRRTPMFPNVSSSTAPAVVAKTKGLTVEKLQAQLMDRDRQIEELEREIYADPNELLVDAQSEIVRLRTKLEHAERLVGEYKEQLHTQTLKASVDNSKTHLSEIDFEKMRVRLQKRLEELEPLPEYLRQAEMKNQELETRLLEQDRRLADQSSLIHELTSKMSSQNQIIDRINDSNYSFDDDYRGLQQKIDGLQRQMITLEEDNGNLLRNLSAKEEALRNAQSRLNAKSYELASMNKQISLTQTDIKAREDSFGSKERLFQQRVSDLEQQISKLRLECTQLKREKDEVERRYTSQLGELRDKLEQSNNNNRSMQNYVNSLKTTYASVFNDTLPPPFTTTSLTQFTKAPSIYP
;
A
#
# COMPACT_ATOMS: atom_id res chain seq x y z
N GLU A 1 27.51 31.31 -15.96
CA GLU A 1 26.99 31.20 -17.36
C GLU A 1 26.05 29.99 -17.51
N ASP A 2 25.13 29.79 -16.55
CA ASP A 2 24.89 28.42 -16.11
C ASP A 2 23.86 27.67 -16.96
N ILE A 3 22.97 28.40 -17.64
CA ILE A 3 22.02 27.88 -18.63
C ILE A 3 22.75 27.21 -19.82
N ASN A 4 23.97 27.65 -20.15
CA ASN A 4 24.76 27.06 -21.24
C ASN A 4 25.52 25.77 -20.83
N SER A 5 25.51 25.40 -19.54
CA SER A 5 26.05 24.11 -19.09
C SER A 5 25.02 22.98 -19.32
N SER A 6 23.81 23.12 -18.77
CA SER A 6 22.77 22.09 -18.81
C SER A 6 22.35 21.66 -20.22
N ILE A 7 22.49 22.54 -21.22
CA ILE A 7 22.22 22.21 -22.63
C ILE A 7 23.28 21.25 -23.19
N ARG A 8 24.56 21.40 -22.83
CA ARG A 8 25.64 20.49 -23.27
C ARG A 8 25.52 19.11 -22.65
N ASP A 9 25.14 19.04 -21.38
CA ASP A 9 25.00 17.77 -20.66
C ASP A 9 23.84 16.93 -21.22
N LEU A 10 22.74 17.60 -21.62
CA LEU A 10 21.64 16.97 -22.37
C LEU A 10 22.06 16.46 -23.76
N GLU A 11 22.88 17.21 -24.51
CA GLU A 11 23.39 16.76 -25.81
C GLU A 11 24.39 15.60 -25.72
N GLN A 12 25.16 15.49 -24.62
CA GLN A 12 26.04 14.34 -24.39
C GLN A 12 25.24 13.08 -24.01
N SER A 13 24.20 13.20 -23.18
CA SER A 13 23.40 12.06 -22.72
C SER A 13 22.61 11.35 -23.84
N GLN A 14 22.41 11.96 -25.01
CA GLN A 14 21.71 11.34 -26.14
C GLN A 14 22.64 10.66 -27.16
N ARG A 15 23.97 10.74 -27.00
CA ARG A 15 24.94 10.16 -27.96
C ARG A 15 25.53 8.81 -27.53
N THR A 16 25.19 8.30 -26.35
CA THR A 16 25.81 7.11 -25.75
C THR A 16 25.01 5.82 -25.90
N THR A 17 23.76 5.88 -26.39
CA THR A 17 22.83 4.73 -26.40
C THR A 17 22.66 4.02 -27.75
N THR A 18 23.48 4.34 -28.77
CA THR A 18 23.30 3.86 -30.15
C THR A 18 24.59 3.36 -30.84
N THR A 19 25.32 2.42 -30.23
CA THR A 19 26.34 1.59 -30.90
C THR A 19 26.52 0.28 -30.14
N THR A 20 26.84 -0.82 -30.85
CA THR A 20 26.90 -2.23 -30.37
C THR A 20 25.48 -2.81 -30.22
N THR A 21 25.12 -3.96 -30.82
CA THR A 21 25.93 -5.08 -31.36
C THR A 21 25.42 -5.52 -32.74
N ALA A 22 26.29 -6.05 -33.59
CA ALA A 22 25.93 -6.72 -34.85
C ALA A 22 26.77 -8.00 -35.06
N ASN A 23 26.35 -8.84 -36.02
CA ASN A 23 26.99 -10.09 -36.49
C ASN A 23 26.95 -11.32 -35.57
N ILE A 24 25.89 -12.13 -35.72
CA ILE A 24 25.98 -13.61 -35.70
C ILE A 24 25.23 -14.14 -36.94
N TYR A 25 25.75 -15.20 -37.57
CA TYR A 25 25.24 -15.79 -38.81
C TYR A 25 23.91 -16.57 -38.63
N PRO A 26 22.98 -16.54 -39.61
CA PRO A 26 21.92 -17.53 -39.74
C PRO A 26 22.32 -18.69 -40.68
N SER A 27 22.25 -19.94 -40.20
CA SER A 27 22.43 -21.15 -41.02
C SER A 27 21.23 -22.11 -40.93
N ARG A 28 20.49 -22.18 -42.04
CA ARG A 28 19.73 -23.33 -42.60
C ARG A 28 18.90 -24.27 -41.69
N LEU A 29 17.62 -24.37 -42.08
CA LEU A 29 16.82 -25.61 -42.28
C LEU A 29 16.28 -26.42 -41.07
N SER A 30 14.99 -26.21 -40.78
CA SER A 30 13.91 -27.23 -40.64
C SER A 30 12.58 -26.46 -40.50
N GLN A 31 11.45 -26.74 -41.16
CA GLN A 31 10.72 -27.97 -41.50
C GLN A 31 10.18 -28.76 -40.29
N SER A 32 9.00 -28.35 -39.81
CA SER A 32 7.92 -29.26 -39.38
C SER A 32 6.57 -28.52 -39.43
N SER A 33 5.46 -29.25 -39.49
CA SER A 33 4.11 -28.71 -39.75
C SER A 33 3.23 -28.67 -38.49
N PRO A 34 2.27 -27.72 -38.38
CA PRO A 34 1.24 -27.78 -37.36
C PRO A 34 0.14 -28.81 -37.72
N PRO A 35 -0.40 -29.59 -36.76
CA PRO A 35 -1.59 -30.41 -36.96
C PRO A 35 -2.87 -29.56 -37.01
N SER A 36 -3.94 -30.14 -37.54
CA SER A 36 -5.25 -29.46 -37.70
C SER A 36 -6.24 -29.79 -36.59
N ARG A 37 -7.19 -28.86 -36.39
CA ARG A 37 -8.61 -29.03 -36.03
C ARG A 37 -9.03 -30.31 -35.28
N ASP A 38 -9.70 -30.10 -34.15
CA ASP A 38 -11.15 -30.37 -34.03
C ASP A 38 -11.79 -29.22 -33.21
N ASN A 39 -12.93 -28.64 -33.58
CA ASN A 39 -14.29 -29.18 -33.68
C ASN A 39 -14.88 -29.64 -32.33
N HIS A 40 -15.44 -28.69 -31.58
CA HIS A 40 -16.80 -28.89 -31.06
C HIS A 40 -17.62 -27.61 -31.29
N ARG A 41 -18.92 -27.80 -31.53
CA ARG A 41 -19.85 -26.78 -32.01
C ARG A 41 -21.08 -26.75 -31.11
N SER A 42 -21.66 -25.56 -30.96
CA SER A 42 -23.04 -25.31 -30.51
C SER A 42 -23.53 -25.93 -29.20
N ALA A 43 -23.62 -25.11 -28.17
CA ALA A 43 -24.84 -24.97 -27.37
C ALA A 43 -25.07 -23.48 -27.09
N SER A 44 -26.26 -22.95 -27.39
CA SER A 44 -26.62 -21.54 -27.20
C SER A 44 -28.11 -21.43 -26.89
N ALA A 45 -28.48 -21.70 -25.65
CA ALA A 45 -29.80 -21.46 -25.09
C ALA A 45 -29.71 -21.34 -23.55
N ASP A 46 -30.72 -20.70 -22.96
CA ASP A 46 -31.18 -20.89 -21.58
C ASP A 46 -30.20 -20.68 -20.40
N GLU A 47 -29.78 -19.43 -20.16
CA GLU A 47 -29.52 -19.00 -18.77
C GLU A 47 -29.84 -17.52 -18.45
N GLN A 48 -31.01 -17.03 -18.90
CA GLN A 48 -31.57 -15.72 -18.50
C GLN A 48 -32.89 -15.86 -17.73
N ARG A 49 -32.94 -16.62 -16.63
CA ARG A 49 -34.18 -16.73 -15.83
C ARG A 49 -34.09 -17.14 -14.35
N ASN A 50 -33.10 -16.67 -13.58
CA ASN A 50 -33.15 -16.89 -12.12
C ASN A 50 -32.54 -15.80 -11.20
N TYR A 51 -32.97 -14.54 -11.34
CA TYR A 51 -32.66 -13.47 -10.38
C TYR A 51 -33.88 -12.62 -9.98
N ARG A 52 -34.90 -13.24 -9.34
CA ARG A 52 -35.80 -12.48 -8.45
C ARG A 52 -36.46 -13.34 -7.37
N ALA A 53 -36.08 -13.05 -6.12
CA ALA A 53 -36.77 -13.37 -4.86
C ALA A 53 -37.17 -14.84 -4.58
N THR A 54 -36.50 -15.47 -3.62
CA THR A 54 -37.14 -15.75 -2.30
C THR A 54 -36.13 -16.20 -1.23
N SER A 55 -35.85 -15.33 -0.27
CA SER A 55 -35.59 -15.70 1.13
C SER A 55 -35.67 -14.48 2.02
N LYS A 56 -36.80 -14.33 2.71
CA LYS A 56 -36.89 -13.46 3.89
C LYS A 56 -36.20 -14.20 5.03
N VAL A 57 -35.03 -13.75 5.45
CA VAL A 57 -34.50 -14.10 6.78
C VAL A 57 -34.68 -12.88 7.66
N SER A 58 -35.22 -13.11 8.86
CA SER A 58 -35.59 -12.08 9.83
C SER A 58 -34.43 -11.12 10.10
N PHE A 59 -34.71 -9.81 10.06
CA PHE A 59 -34.03 -8.92 10.99
C PHE A 59 -34.29 -9.46 12.39
N LYS A 60 -33.20 -9.73 13.12
CA LYS A 60 -33.21 -9.88 14.58
C LYS A 60 -32.10 -8.99 15.08
N ASP A 61 -32.45 -8.06 15.95
CA ASP A 61 -31.49 -7.28 16.70
C ASP A 61 -30.82 -8.20 17.74
N ASP A 62 -29.68 -8.77 17.38
CA ASP A 62 -28.78 -9.45 18.31
C ASP A 62 -27.50 -8.63 18.43
N PRO A 63 -27.31 -7.87 19.53
CA PRO A 63 -26.18 -6.97 19.67
C PRO A 63 -24.90 -7.75 19.95
N LEU A 64 -24.08 -7.96 18.92
CA LEU A 64 -22.69 -8.41 19.06
C LEU A 64 -21.78 -7.30 19.60
N GLY A 65 -22.17 -6.73 20.75
CA GLY A 65 -21.21 -6.15 21.68
C GLY A 65 -20.30 -7.27 22.15
N GLU A 66 -19.10 -7.38 21.55
CA GLU A 66 -18.12 -8.40 21.92
C GLU A 66 -17.94 -8.40 23.45
N ARG A 67 -18.30 -9.51 24.09
CA ARG A 67 -17.97 -9.78 25.48
C ARG A 67 -16.48 -10.12 25.63
N ARG A 68 -15.60 -9.26 25.11
CA ARG A 68 -14.27 -9.05 25.67
C ARG A 68 -14.48 -8.51 27.06
N ARG A 69 -14.65 -9.44 28.00
CA ARG A 69 -14.68 -9.18 29.43
C ARG A 69 -13.53 -8.22 29.70
N ALA A 70 -13.81 -7.09 30.34
CA ALA A 70 -12.79 -6.44 31.14
C ALA A 70 -12.34 -7.51 32.13
N ARG A 71 -11.22 -8.19 31.84
CA ARG A 71 -10.63 -9.18 32.74
C ARG A 71 -9.99 -8.34 33.83
N SER A 72 -10.84 -7.92 34.76
CA SER A 72 -10.45 -7.35 36.03
C SER A 72 -9.54 -8.37 36.71
N THR A 73 -8.24 -8.21 36.49
CA THR A 73 -7.19 -8.85 37.27
C THR A 73 -7.02 -8.11 38.58
N THR A 74 -8.14 -7.81 39.25
CA THR A 74 -8.20 -8.00 40.70
C THR A 74 -7.67 -9.41 40.95
N PRO A 75 -6.48 -9.60 41.52
CA PRO A 75 -6.03 -10.93 41.86
C PRO A 75 -7.07 -11.51 42.82
N VAL A 76 -7.56 -12.72 42.53
CA VAL A 76 -8.45 -13.43 43.44
C VAL A 76 -7.61 -13.75 44.68
N ARG A 77 -7.66 -12.85 45.65
CA ARG A 77 -6.94 -12.97 46.91
C ARG A 77 -7.57 -14.12 47.66
N GLY A 78 -6.98 -15.31 47.48
CA GLY A 78 -7.38 -16.52 48.17
C GLY A 78 -7.34 -16.34 49.68
N PRO A 79 -7.86 -17.32 50.45
CA PRO A 79 -7.76 -17.28 51.91
C PRO A 79 -6.31 -17.00 52.31
N ILE A 80 -6.13 -16.15 53.32
CA ILE A 80 -4.82 -15.67 53.75
C ILE A 80 -4.09 -16.81 54.49
N TYR A 81 -3.57 -17.75 53.71
CA TYR A 81 -2.37 -18.48 54.11
C TYR A 81 -1.31 -17.43 54.43
N LEU A 82 -0.66 -17.59 55.59
CA LEU A 82 0.60 -16.91 55.84
C LEU A 82 1.55 -17.38 54.73
N ASN A 83 2.34 -16.46 54.14
CA ASN A 83 3.27 -16.84 53.08
C ASN A 83 4.14 -18.01 53.61
N PRO A 84 4.30 -19.15 52.90
CA PRO A 84 5.12 -20.27 53.40
C PRO A 84 6.53 -19.85 53.83
N ASP A 85 7.10 -18.79 53.26
CA ASP A 85 8.34 -18.18 53.74
C ASP A 85 8.24 -17.54 55.14
N ARG A 86 7.10 -16.93 55.46
CA ARG A 86 6.81 -16.37 56.79
C ARG A 86 6.57 -17.47 57.83
N GLU A 87 5.98 -18.58 57.44
CA GLU A 87 5.87 -19.77 58.32
C GLU A 87 7.26 -20.38 58.58
N ARG A 88 8.10 -20.51 57.54
CA ARG A 88 9.50 -20.95 57.67
C ARG A 88 10.36 -20.00 58.50
N LEU A 89 10.18 -18.68 58.35
CA LEU A 89 10.83 -17.66 59.16
C LEU A 89 10.45 -17.82 60.64
N LEU A 90 9.16 -18.00 60.93
CA LEU A 90 8.67 -18.18 62.29
C LEU A 90 9.22 -19.45 62.95
N ILE A 91 9.30 -20.55 62.20
CA ILE A 91 9.94 -21.79 62.66
C ILE A 91 11.43 -21.53 62.98
N SER A 92 12.18 -20.97 62.03
CA SER A 92 13.62 -20.71 62.21
C SER A 92 13.92 -19.70 63.33
N LEU A 93 13.02 -18.76 63.59
CA LEU A 93 13.07 -17.86 64.76
C LEU A 93 12.82 -18.63 66.05
N SER A 94 11.78 -19.49 66.09
CA SER A 94 11.44 -20.27 67.28
C SER A 94 12.51 -21.32 67.66
N GLU A 95 13.25 -21.86 66.70
CA GLU A 95 14.45 -22.69 66.94
C GLU A 95 15.51 -21.87 67.70
N SER A 96 15.88 -20.70 67.16
CA SER A 96 16.87 -19.78 67.75
C SER A 96 16.46 -19.29 69.16
N GLU A 97 15.18 -18.97 69.36
CA GLU A 97 14.62 -18.60 70.68
C GLU A 97 14.62 -19.77 71.68
N ALA A 98 14.38 -21.00 71.21
CA ALA A 98 14.47 -22.20 72.04
C ALA A 98 15.92 -22.47 72.48
N ASP A 99 16.90 -22.30 71.60
CA ASP A 99 18.32 -22.48 71.92
C ASP A 99 18.80 -21.44 72.94
N ILE A 100 18.46 -20.15 72.75
CA ILE A 100 18.68 -19.10 73.77
C ILE A 100 18.05 -19.49 75.12
N SER A 101 16.84 -20.05 75.09
CA SER A 101 16.12 -20.48 76.30
C SER A 101 16.79 -21.67 76.98
N GLN A 102 17.50 -22.54 76.26
CA GLN A 102 18.31 -23.62 76.81
C GLN A 102 19.64 -23.10 77.40
N ILE A 103 20.34 -22.24 76.66
CA ILE A 103 21.57 -21.55 77.12
C ILE A 103 21.30 -20.83 78.45
N THR A 104 20.19 -20.10 78.55
CA THR A 104 19.80 -19.36 79.76
C THR A 104 19.57 -20.27 80.98
N LYS A 105 18.99 -21.46 80.77
CA LYS A 105 18.79 -22.47 81.82
C LYS A 105 20.11 -23.11 82.29
N GLN A 106 21.05 -23.32 81.37
CA GLN A 106 22.39 -23.80 81.75
C GLN A 106 23.23 -22.70 82.42
N LEU A 107 23.11 -21.44 82.00
CA LEU A 107 23.76 -20.30 82.67
C LEU A 107 23.30 -20.11 84.12
N SER A 108 22.01 -20.34 84.41
CA SER A 108 21.51 -20.35 85.80
C SER A 108 22.08 -21.54 86.59
N SER A 109 22.10 -22.74 86.02
CA SER A 109 22.70 -23.93 86.66
C SER A 109 24.20 -23.74 86.97
N VAL A 110 24.96 -23.18 86.04
CA VAL A 110 26.38 -22.81 86.22
C VAL A 110 26.53 -21.75 87.31
N LYS A 111 25.68 -20.72 87.33
CA LYS A 111 25.69 -19.67 88.35
C LYS A 111 25.43 -20.23 89.75
N ASP A 112 24.51 -21.17 89.90
CA ASP A 112 24.16 -21.76 91.19
C ASP A 112 25.29 -22.66 91.74
N ILE A 113 25.99 -23.38 90.85
CA ILE A 113 27.21 -24.12 91.22
C ILE A 113 28.35 -23.16 91.60
N LEU A 114 28.54 -22.06 90.87
CA LEU A 114 29.51 -21.00 91.19
C LEU A 114 29.19 -20.24 92.49
N ILE A 115 27.94 -20.23 92.94
CA ILE A 115 27.56 -19.69 94.26
C ILE A 115 27.97 -20.66 95.37
N LYS A 116 27.74 -21.97 95.21
CA LYS A 116 28.20 -23.00 96.17
C LYS A 116 29.72 -22.98 96.33
N LEU A 117 30.45 -23.04 95.21
CA LEU A 117 31.92 -22.94 95.14
C LEU A 117 32.53 -21.63 95.69
N LYS A 118 31.70 -20.64 96.07
CA LYS A 118 32.12 -19.39 96.73
C LYS A 118 31.79 -19.34 98.23
N LEU A 119 31.05 -20.32 98.75
CA LEU A 119 30.68 -20.44 100.16
C LEU A 119 31.53 -21.47 100.89
N ASP A 120 32.06 -22.47 100.17
CA ASP A 120 32.92 -23.52 100.70
C ASP A 120 34.42 -23.17 100.50
N ASP A 121 35.13 -22.85 101.58
CA ASP A 121 36.57 -22.47 101.59
C ASP A 121 37.52 -23.58 101.09
N GLN A 122 37.01 -24.79 100.83
CA GLN A 122 37.73 -25.90 100.18
C GLN A 122 36.83 -26.50 99.09
N PRO A 123 37.09 -26.25 97.79
CA PRO A 123 36.22 -26.75 96.73
C PRO A 123 36.33 -28.28 96.63
N ILE A 124 35.20 -28.99 96.76
CA ILE A 124 35.21 -30.45 96.64
C ILE A 124 35.39 -30.78 95.15
N SER A 125 36.16 -31.84 94.86
CA SER A 125 36.39 -32.30 93.48
C SER A 125 35.09 -32.60 92.70
N PHE A 126 33.96 -32.72 93.40
CA PHE A 126 32.65 -33.01 92.85
C PHE A 126 31.95 -31.78 92.25
N GLU A 127 31.98 -30.61 92.89
CA GLU A 127 31.42 -29.38 92.30
C GLU A 127 32.27 -28.88 91.13
N VAL A 128 33.60 -29.08 91.19
CA VAL A 128 34.52 -28.72 90.11
C VAL A 128 34.25 -29.54 88.84
N GLU A 129 34.03 -30.85 88.96
CA GLU A 129 33.70 -31.71 87.81
C GLU A 129 32.26 -31.49 87.33
N GLN A 130 31.29 -31.21 88.21
CA GLN A 130 29.95 -30.72 87.80
C GLN A 130 30.03 -29.42 87.01
N LEU A 131 30.80 -28.43 87.49
CA LEU A 131 31.01 -27.17 86.79
C LEU A 131 31.64 -27.38 85.40
N ARG A 132 32.59 -28.31 85.29
CA ARG A 132 33.20 -28.72 84.02
C ARG A 132 32.17 -29.35 83.07
N GLN A 133 31.29 -30.22 83.58
CA GLN A 133 30.22 -30.84 82.79
C GLN A 133 29.20 -29.80 82.30
N HIS A 134 28.68 -28.95 83.18
CA HIS A 134 27.76 -27.87 82.80
C HIS A 134 28.41 -26.85 81.85
N ARG A 135 29.70 -26.53 82.01
CA ARG A 135 30.47 -25.72 81.05
C ARG A 135 30.52 -26.37 79.67
N ASN A 136 30.78 -27.68 79.59
CA ASN A 136 30.81 -28.39 78.31
C ASN A 136 29.42 -28.46 77.66
N GLN A 137 28.36 -28.65 78.45
CA GLN A 137 26.96 -28.56 77.97
C GLN A 137 26.63 -27.15 77.45
N LEU A 138 27.05 -26.11 78.16
CA LEU A 138 26.84 -24.72 77.77
C LEU A 138 27.55 -24.38 76.45
N LEU A 139 28.79 -24.85 76.25
CA LEU A 139 29.50 -24.70 74.98
C LEU A 139 28.73 -25.37 73.83
N HIS A 140 28.25 -26.59 74.03
CA HIS A 140 27.48 -27.29 73.00
C HIS A 140 26.14 -26.60 72.66
N LEU A 141 25.45 -26.01 73.64
CA LEU A 141 24.26 -25.21 73.37
C LEU A 141 24.57 -23.89 72.64
N ILE A 142 25.73 -23.29 72.90
CA ILE A 142 26.20 -22.11 72.15
C ILE A 142 26.49 -22.50 70.68
N GLU A 143 27.12 -23.65 70.42
CA GLU A 143 27.32 -24.17 69.05
C GLU A 143 25.98 -24.40 68.33
N GLN A 144 24.97 -24.97 69.02
CA GLN A 144 23.62 -25.16 68.47
C GLN A 144 22.95 -23.83 68.13
N PHE A 145 23.00 -22.85 69.05
CA PHE A 145 22.48 -21.50 68.82
C PHE A 145 23.21 -20.78 67.69
N GLU A 146 24.53 -20.88 67.60
CA GLU A 146 25.28 -20.26 66.50
C GLU A 146 24.87 -20.85 65.15
N TYR A 147 24.61 -22.17 65.08
CA TYR A 147 24.08 -22.82 63.90
C TYR A 147 22.66 -22.34 63.54
N SER A 148 21.69 -22.37 64.47
CA SER A 148 20.30 -21.96 64.21
C SER A 148 20.18 -20.46 63.91
N ASN A 149 20.94 -19.62 64.60
CA ASN A 149 21.03 -18.18 64.36
C ASN A 149 21.69 -17.84 63.00
N ASN A 150 22.72 -18.57 62.57
CA ASN A 150 23.31 -18.34 61.24
C ASN A 150 22.37 -18.83 60.12
N LYS A 151 21.73 -19.99 60.29
CA LYS A 151 20.62 -20.47 59.42
C LYS A 151 19.52 -19.42 59.28
N LEU A 152 19.11 -18.77 60.38
CA LEU A 152 18.12 -17.70 60.39
C LEU A 152 18.61 -16.44 59.66
N LYS A 153 19.86 -15.99 59.90
CA LYS A 153 20.45 -14.83 59.19
C LYS A 153 20.51 -15.04 57.69
N ASP A 154 20.93 -16.22 57.23
CA ASP A 154 21.05 -16.53 55.81
C ASP A 154 19.67 -16.71 55.15
N PHE A 155 18.68 -17.26 55.87
CA PHE A 155 17.29 -17.23 55.43
C PHE A 155 16.77 -15.79 55.26
N ILE A 156 17.00 -14.90 56.23
CA ILE A 156 16.59 -13.48 56.15
C ILE A 156 17.27 -12.76 54.98
N ARG A 157 18.58 -12.97 54.77
CA ARG A 157 19.32 -12.44 53.61
C ARG A 157 18.73 -12.92 52.29
N HIS A 158 18.38 -14.20 52.19
CA HIS A 158 17.77 -14.77 50.99
C HIS A 158 16.37 -14.19 50.72
N GLN A 159 15.53 -14.03 51.75
CA GLN A 159 14.22 -13.38 51.61
C GLN A 159 14.35 -11.93 51.13
N TYR A 160 15.26 -11.12 51.68
CA TYR A 160 15.50 -9.76 51.19
C TYR A 160 15.95 -9.72 49.72
N HIS A 161 16.72 -10.71 49.25
CA HIS A 161 17.09 -10.83 47.84
C HIS A 161 15.87 -11.13 46.95
N LEU A 162 15.05 -12.12 47.36
CA LEU A 162 13.82 -12.47 46.65
C LEU A 162 12.81 -11.32 46.63
N GLU A 163 12.65 -10.57 47.73
CA GLU A 163 11.79 -9.38 47.79
C GLU A 163 12.26 -8.29 46.81
N ALA A 164 13.58 -8.07 46.69
CA ALA A 164 14.14 -7.14 45.72
C ALA A 164 13.94 -7.60 44.26
N GLU A 165 14.15 -8.88 43.97
CA GLU A 165 13.88 -9.46 42.65
C GLU A 165 12.39 -9.40 42.29
N HIS A 166 11.50 -9.69 43.25
CA HIS A 166 10.06 -9.52 43.08
C HIS A 166 9.67 -8.06 42.86
N GLY A 167 10.34 -7.09 43.50
CA GLY A 167 10.18 -5.67 43.22
C GLY A 167 10.47 -5.33 41.75
N ILE A 168 11.66 -5.72 41.26
CA ILE A 168 12.08 -5.52 39.86
C ILE A 168 11.16 -6.24 38.87
N ILE A 169 10.65 -7.42 39.22
CA ILE A 169 9.66 -8.15 38.40
C ILE A 169 8.32 -7.42 38.37
N ASN A 170 7.87 -6.84 39.49
CA ASN A 170 6.63 -6.07 39.54
C ASN A 170 6.73 -4.76 38.74
N GLU A 171 7.82 -4.01 38.86
CA GLU A 171 8.07 -2.80 38.04
C GLU A 171 8.04 -3.12 36.53
N LYS A 172 8.62 -4.26 36.12
CA LYS A 172 8.55 -4.76 34.74
C LYS A 172 7.13 -5.16 34.35
N ASN A 173 6.39 -5.84 35.22
CA ASN A 173 4.99 -6.20 34.97
C ASN A 173 4.11 -4.96 34.82
N ASP A 174 4.27 -3.95 35.67
CA ASP A 174 3.54 -2.68 35.57
C ASP A 174 3.87 -1.94 34.28
N THR A 175 5.14 -1.91 33.86
CA THR A 175 5.58 -1.34 32.57
C THR A 175 5.01 -2.11 31.37
N ILE A 176 4.87 -3.43 31.47
CA ILE A 176 4.22 -4.26 30.44
C ILE A 176 2.70 -3.97 30.43
N LEU A 177 2.08 -3.81 31.60
CA LEU A 177 0.65 -3.49 31.72
C LEU A 177 0.33 -2.10 31.16
N THR A 178 1.13 -1.07 31.40
CA THR A 178 0.91 0.25 30.77
C THR A 178 1.03 0.15 29.26
N ARG A 179 2.07 -0.52 28.74
CA ARG A 179 2.23 -0.68 27.28
C ARG A 179 1.12 -1.51 26.64
N ILE A 180 0.53 -2.47 27.35
CA ILE A 180 -0.68 -3.18 26.89
C ILE A 180 -1.87 -2.21 26.77
N HIS A 181 -2.14 -1.37 27.77
CA HIS A 181 -3.25 -0.40 27.71
C HIS A 181 -3.04 0.64 26.59
N GLU A 182 -1.80 1.09 26.37
CA GLU A 182 -1.44 1.94 25.23
C GLU A 182 -1.75 1.25 23.89
N LEU A 183 -1.26 0.02 23.70
CA LEU A 183 -1.50 -0.78 22.49
C LEU A 183 -2.99 -1.07 22.28
N GLU A 184 -3.77 -1.31 23.33
CA GLU A 184 -5.24 -1.47 23.24
C GLU A 184 -5.93 -0.16 22.81
N SER A 185 -5.45 1.00 23.29
CA SER A 185 -5.92 2.32 22.85
C SER A 185 -5.55 2.62 21.39
N GLU A 186 -4.31 2.34 20.98
CA GLU A 186 -3.84 2.46 19.60
C GLU A 186 -4.68 1.58 18.65
N ASN A 187 -4.88 0.30 18.99
CA ASN A 187 -5.75 -0.62 18.25
C ASN A 187 -7.22 -0.13 18.20
N GLY A 188 -7.73 0.43 19.31
CA GLY A 188 -9.06 1.02 19.39
C GLY A 188 -9.23 2.31 18.59
N GLN A 189 -8.14 3.00 18.23
CA GLN A 189 -8.14 4.12 17.28
C GLN A 189 -8.10 3.62 15.83
N ILE A 190 -7.19 2.70 15.52
CA ILE A 190 -7.05 2.10 14.18
C ILE A 190 -8.36 1.43 13.71
N ARG A 191 -9.05 0.70 14.60
CA ARG A 191 -10.35 0.06 14.28
C ARG A 191 -11.45 1.07 13.94
N ARG A 192 -11.45 2.27 14.55
CA ARG A 192 -12.41 3.33 14.21
C ARG A 192 -12.10 3.94 12.86
N LEU A 193 -10.84 4.31 12.62
CA LEU A 193 -10.40 4.85 11.33
C LEU A 193 -10.64 3.88 10.17
N LEU A 194 -10.49 2.57 10.41
CA LEU A 194 -10.80 1.53 9.43
C LEU A 194 -12.30 1.47 9.13
N LEU A 195 -13.17 1.48 10.16
CA LEU A 195 -14.62 1.52 9.98
C LEU A 195 -15.09 2.80 9.26
N ASP A 196 -14.50 3.95 9.58
CA ASP A 196 -14.77 5.21 8.88
C ASP A 196 -14.40 5.11 7.38
N ARG A 197 -13.25 4.50 7.06
CA ARG A 197 -12.83 4.23 5.67
C ARG A 197 -13.69 3.18 4.96
N GLU A 198 -14.23 2.19 5.66
CA GLU A 198 -15.21 1.24 5.10
C GLU A 198 -16.52 1.97 4.74
N ASN A 199 -17.01 2.87 5.61
CA ASN A 199 -18.17 3.71 5.34
C ASN A 199 -17.93 4.66 4.15
N ASP A 200 -16.77 5.34 4.08
CA ASP A 200 -16.35 6.16 2.94
C ASP A 200 -16.38 5.35 1.62
N ASN A 201 -15.88 4.12 1.66
CA ASN A 201 -15.81 3.23 0.49
C ASN A 201 -17.21 2.75 0.05
N ILE A 202 -18.08 2.37 0.98
CA ILE A 202 -19.49 2.03 0.70
C ILE A 202 -20.21 3.21 0.04
N ALA A 203 -20.04 4.44 0.57
CA ALA A 203 -20.63 5.63 -0.02
C ALA A 203 -20.16 5.85 -1.47
N LEU A 204 -18.85 5.77 -1.72
CA LEU A 204 -18.27 5.89 -3.07
C LEU A 204 -18.77 4.79 -4.03
N GLN A 205 -18.91 3.54 -3.56
CA GLN A 205 -19.47 2.44 -4.36
C GLN A 205 -20.93 2.72 -4.76
N THR A 206 -21.77 3.23 -3.84
CA THR A 206 -23.16 3.57 -4.16
C THR A 206 -23.28 4.70 -5.18
N GLU A 207 -22.40 5.71 -5.13
CA GLU A 207 -22.37 6.78 -6.11
C GLU A 207 -21.84 6.32 -7.47
N LEU A 208 -20.84 5.43 -7.51
CA LEU A 208 -20.35 4.83 -8.75
C LEU A 208 -21.44 4.00 -9.46
N GLU A 209 -22.20 3.18 -8.74
CA GLU A 209 -23.34 2.44 -9.33
C GLU A 209 -24.52 3.37 -9.69
N ARG A 210 -24.71 4.50 -8.98
CA ARG A 210 -25.64 5.55 -9.40
C ARG A 210 -25.20 6.16 -10.74
N ILE A 211 -23.94 6.51 -10.92
CA ILE A 211 -23.39 7.04 -12.18
C ILE A 211 -23.48 5.98 -13.30
N ARG A 212 -23.15 4.72 -13.01
CA ARG A 212 -23.21 3.60 -13.95
C ARG A 212 -24.63 3.37 -14.48
N THR A 213 -25.63 3.38 -13.60
CA THR A 213 -27.03 3.23 -14.00
C THR A 213 -27.53 4.42 -14.83
N HIS A 214 -27.07 5.64 -14.56
CA HIS A 214 -27.36 6.81 -15.40
C HIS A 214 -26.71 6.71 -16.78
N ALA A 215 -25.46 6.21 -16.88
CA ALA A 215 -24.77 6.00 -18.15
C ALA A 215 -25.50 4.96 -19.04
N ILE A 216 -25.93 3.82 -18.45
CA ILE A 216 -26.73 2.81 -19.15
C ILE A 216 -28.09 3.38 -19.61
N GLY A 217 -28.72 4.22 -18.78
CA GLY A 217 -29.94 4.95 -19.16
C GLY A 217 -29.71 5.92 -20.34
N PHE A 218 -28.57 6.60 -20.36
CA PHE A 218 -28.20 7.49 -21.47
C PHE A 218 -27.94 6.73 -22.77
N ASP A 219 -27.19 5.62 -22.75
CA ASP A 219 -26.91 4.82 -23.94
C ASP A 219 -28.15 4.10 -24.50
N THR A 220 -29.09 3.67 -23.64
CA THR A 220 -30.38 3.13 -24.09
C THR A 220 -31.27 4.21 -24.73
N MET A 221 -31.29 5.44 -24.19
CA MET A 221 -31.97 6.56 -24.83
C MET A 221 -31.31 6.96 -26.16
N LYS A 222 -29.97 7.02 -26.20
CA LYS A 222 -29.19 7.32 -27.42
C LYS A 222 -29.46 6.31 -28.53
N THR A 223 -29.39 5.02 -28.24
CA THR A 223 -29.66 3.97 -29.23
C THR A 223 -31.11 3.98 -29.71
N SER A 224 -32.08 4.33 -28.85
CA SER A 224 -33.47 4.58 -29.27
C SER A 224 -33.59 5.78 -30.22
N LEU A 225 -32.90 6.90 -29.93
CA LEU A 225 -32.87 8.07 -30.81
C LEU A 225 -32.21 7.76 -32.18
N GLU A 226 -31.14 6.96 -32.20
CA GLU A 226 -30.49 6.49 -33.42
C GLU A 226 -31.40 5.56 -34.25
N GLN A 227 -32.15 4.66 -33.59
CA GLN A 227 -33.17 3.83 -34.24
C GLN A 227 -34.31 4.67 -34.83
N ASN A 228 -34.82 5.66 -34.10
CA ASN A 228 -35.87 6.57 -34.55
C ASN A 228 -35.38 7.43 -35.74
N ARG A 229 -34.16 7.96 -35.68
CA ARG A 229 -33.53 8.66 -36.82
C ARG A 229 -33.44 7.76 -38.05
N ALA A 230 -33.00 6.51 -37.89
CA ALA A 230 -32.93 5.55 -38.98
C ALA A 230 -34.32 5.14 -39.51
N HIS A 231 -35.36 5.11 -38.67
CA HIS A 231 -36.74 4.87 -39.09
C HIS A 231 -37.26 6.02 -39.97
N LEU A 232 -37.19 7.27 -39.46
CA LEU A 232 -37.60 8.48 -40.19
C LEU A 232 -36.84 8.64 -41.52
N GLN A 233 -35.53 8.34 -41.54
CA GLN A 233 -34.75 8.40 -42.78
C GLN A 233 -35.19 7.35 -43.81
N ARG A 234 -35.57 6.13 -43.39
CA ARG A 234 -36.14 5.11 -44.30
C ARG A 234 -37.52 5.52 -44.81
N GLU A 235 -38.37 6.10 -43.96
CA GLU A 235 -39.69 6.59 -44.36
C GLU A 235 -39.58 7.73 -45.39
N LEU A 236 -38.67 8.67 -45.17
CA LEU A 236 -38.35 9.75 -46.10
C LEU A 236 -37.92 9.20 -47.47
N TYR A 237 -36.95 8.27 -47.53
CA TYR A 237 -36.55 7.64 -48.80
C TYR A 237 -37.68 6.82 -49.45
N ALA A 238 -38.56 6.20 -48.67
CA ALA A 238 -39.73 5.49 -49.22
C ALA A 238 -40.72 6.47 -49.86
N LYS A 239 -40.96 7.63 -49.23
CA LYS A 239 -41.83 8.69 -49.77
C LYS A 239 -41.22 9.41 -50.98
N GLU A 240 -39.91 9.65 -50.99
CA GLU A 240 -39.19 10.11 -52.19
C GLU A 240 -39.30 9.10 -53.33
N GLY A 241 -39.17 7.80 -53.03
CA GLY A 241 -39.37 6.71 -54.01
C GLY A 241 -40.80 6.66 -54.57
N GLU A 242 -41.81 6.89 -53.73
CA GLU A 242 -43.22 7.01 -54.12
C GLU A 242 -43.45 8.23 -55.04
N ILE A 243 -42.94 9.40 -54.66
CA ILE A 243 -42.99 10.62 -55.49
C ILE A 243 -42.33 10.39 -56.85
N ASN A 244 -41.15 9.78 -56.90
CA ASN A 244 -40.44 9.49 -58.14
C ASN A 244 -41.21 8.50 -59.05
N ARG A 245 -41.87 7.49 -58.47
CA ARG A 245 -42.76 6.58 -59.21
C ARG A 245 -43.96 7.31 -59.79
N LEU A 246 -44.62 8.15 -59.00
CA LEU A 246 -45.77 8.97 -59.43
C LEU A 246 -45.37 9.93 -60.57
N GLN A 247 -44.24 10.62 -60.46
CA GLN A 247 -43.70 11.45 -61.54
C GLN A 247 -43.43 10.66 -62.84
N CYS A 248 -42.87 9.44 -62.74
CA CYS A 248 -42.64 8.59 -63.91
C CYS A 248 -43.95 8.08 -64.54
N GLY A 249 -44.97 7.76 -63.73
CA GLY A 249 -46.31 7.43 -64.20
C GLY A 249 -46.97 8.60 -64.93
N LEU A 250 -46.93 9.80 -64.32
CA LEU A 250 -47.44 11.05 -64.90
C LEU A 250 -46.75 11.34 -66.25
N ARG A 251 -45.41 11.26 -66.30
CA ARG A 251 -44.64 11.38 -67.56
C ARG A 251 -44.95 10.29 -68.60
N SER A 252 -45.57 9.17 -68.24
CA SER A 252 -46.10 8.23 -69.24
C SER A 252 -47.49 8.61 -69.71
N LEU A 253 -48.40 8.95 -68.80
CA LEU A 253 -49.73 9.42 -69.16
C LEU A 253 -49.67 10.66 -70.08
N GLU A 254 -48.70 11.57 -69.87
CA GLU A 254 -48.42 12.68 -70.79
C GLU A 254 -48.01 12.21 -72.19
N ARG A 255 -47.07 11.25 -72.29
CA ARG A 255 -46.63 10.66 -73.57
C ARG A 255 -47.76 9.89 -74.26
N ASP A 256 -48.60 9.19 -73.51
CA ASP A 256 -49.70 8.38 -74.03
C ASP A 256 -50.89 9.27 -74.46
N LEU A 257 -51.12 10.39 -73.76
CA LEU A 257 -52.00 11.47 -74.22
C LEU A 257 -51.49 12.11 -75.52
N GLN A 258 -50.18 12.40 -75.61
CA GLN A 258 -49.57 12.92 -76.84
C GLN A 258 -49.68 11.90 -78.00
N ARG A 259 -49.41 10.62 -77.76
CA ARG A 259 -49.59 9.53 -78.74
C ARG A 259 -51.03 9.43 -79.20
N SER A 260 -51.99 9.49 -78.27
CA SER A 260 -53.43 9.46 -78.58
C SER A 260 -53.83 10.63 -79.49
N ARG A 261 -53.36 11.86 -79.22
CA ARG A 261 -53.56 13.01 -80.12
C ARG A 261 -52.99 12.74 -81.52
N HIS A 262 -51.72 12.34 -81.63
CA HIS A 262 -51.11 12.00 -82.91
C HIS A 262 -51.81 10.83 -83.64
N GLN A 263 -52.42 9.89 -82.91
CA GLN A 263 -53.23 8.82 -83.50
C GLN A 263 -54.58 9.33 -84.00
N CYS A 264 -55.24 10.25 -83.29
CA CYS A 264 -56.42 10.95 -83.79
C CYS A 264 -56.11 11.75 -85.07
N ASP A 265 -54.97 12.46 -85.10
CA ASP A 265 -54.51 13.23 -86.27
C ASP A 265 -54.18 12.31 -87.46
N ASN A 266 -53.53 11.16 -87.19
CA ASN A 266 -53.19 10.19 -88.22
C ASN A 266 -54.38 9.34 -88.69
N LEU A 267 -55.37 9.04 -87.85
CA LEU A 267 -56.61 8.38 -88.29
C LEU A 267 -57.46 9.32 -89.17
N HIS A 268 -57.56 10.62 -88.83
CA HIS A 268 -58.11 11.63 -89.74
C HIS A 268 -57.41 11.68 -91.11
N ARG A 269 -56.12 11.31 -91.16
CA ARG A 269 -55.30 11.27 -92.37
C ARG A 269 -55.44 9.94 -93.13
N SER A 270 -55.50 8.81 -92.42
CA SER A 270 -55.45 7.44 -92.97
C SER A 270 -56.82 6.85 -93.32
N ILE A 271 -57.93 7.34 -92.75
CA ILE A 271 -59.30 7.05 -93.21
C ILE A 271 -59.48 7.36 -94.71
N ARG A 272 -58.53 8.10 -95.31
CA ARG A 272 -58.51 8.36 -96.75
C ARG A 272 -58.04 7.19 -97.65
N ARG A 273 -57.24 6.16 -97.22
CA ARG A 273 -56.54 5.19 -98.16
C ARG A 273 -56.03 3.77 -97.62
N THR A 274 -56.61 2.60 -98.06
CA THR A 274 -56.02 1.20 -98.38
C THR A 274 -55.40 0.15 -97.34
N PRO A 275 -55.19 -1.21 -97.62
CA PRO A 275 -54.77 -2.37 -96.66
C PRO A 275 -53.57 -3.46 -96.96
N MET A 276 -52.83 -4.18 -95.99
CA MET A 276 -51.61 -5.18 -96.12
C MET A 276 -51.07 -6.16 -94.89
N PHE A 277 -50.14 -7.23 -95.00
CA PHE A 277 -49.66 -8.31 -93.95
C PHE A 277 -48.20 -9.14 -94.01
N PRO A 278 -47.67 -9.99 -93.00
CA PRO A 278 -46.27 -10.70 -92.84
C PRO A 278 -45.98 -12.19 -92.17
N ASN A 279 -44.71 -12.83 -92.03
CA ASN A 279 -44.22 -14.18 -91.34
C ASN A 279 -42.61 -14.54 -91.29
N VAL A 280 -41.78 -15.63 -90.88
CA VAL A 280 -41.51 -16.87 -89.92
C VAL A 280 -40.12 -17.71 -90.27
N SER A 281 -39.26 -18.73 -89.75
CA SER A 281 -38.80 -19.76 -88.63
C SER A 281 -37.28 -20.39 -88.86
N SER A 282 -36.44 -21.42 -88.34
CA SER A 282 -36.12 -22.61 -87.34
C SER A 282 -34.54 -23.10 -87.37
N SER A 283 -33.74 -24.18 -86.91
CA SER A 283 -33.52 -25.54 -86.13
C SER A 283 -31.93 -25.98 -85.96
N THR A 284 -31.13 -27.08 -85.54
CA THR A 284 -30.90 -28.55 -84.97
C THR A 284 -29.44 -28.80 -84.25
N ALA A 285 -28.60 -29.88 -83.89
CA ALA A 285 -28.21 -31.41 -83.87
C ALA A 285 -27.11 -31.81 -82.70
N PRO A 286 -26.13 -32.85 -82.46
CA PRO A 286 -25.52 -34.24 -82.90
C PRO A 286 -25.28 -35.40 -81.74
N ALA A 287 -24.34 -36.41 -81.43
CA ALA A 287 -23.03 -37.23 -81.73
C ALA A 287 -22.85 -38.61 -80.83
N VAL A 288 -21.85 -39.57 -80.54
CA VAL A 288 -20.40 -40.13 -80.76
C VAL A 288 -20.05 -41.64 -80.17
N VAL A 289 -18.83 -42.35 -80.28
CA VAL A 289 -18.42 -43.86 -79.98
C VAL A 289 -16.83 -44.20 -79.65
N ALA A 290 -16.03 -45.30 -79.25
CA ALA A 290 -15.84 -46.86 -78.99
C ALA A 290 -14.64 -47.27 -77.93
N LYS A 291 -13.84 -48.42 -77.68
CA LYS A 291 -13.41 -49.89 -78.05
C LYS A 291 -12.52 -50.63 -76.87
N THR A 292 -11.73 -51.80 -76.70
CA THR A 292 -11.05 -53.08 -77.31
C THR A 292 -10.41 -54.18 -76.27
N LYS A 293 -9.94 -55.47 -76.58
CA LYS A 293 -9.11 -56.49 -75.71
C LYS A 293 -8.58 -57.92 -76.30
N GLY A 294 -7.56 -58.69 -75.73
CA GLY A 294 -7.50 -60.25 -75.63
C GLY A 294 -6.35 -61.25 -76.18
N LEU A 295 -6.36 -62.59 -75.81
CA LEU A 295 -5.93 -63.83 -76.61
C LEU A 295 -6.20 -65.25 -75.93
N THR A 296 -6.43 -66.33 -76.74
CA THR A 296 -6.87 -67.75 -76.38
C THR A 296 -6.77 -68.74 -77.60
N VAL A 297 -6.87 -70.10 -77.62
CA VAL A 297 -6.65 -71.33 -76.76
C VAL A 297 -6.96 -72.63 -77.61
N GLU A 298 -6.47 -73.86 -77.31
CA GLU A 298 -6.54 -75.09 -78.17
C GLU A 298 -6.79 -76.45 -77.43
N LYS A 299 -7.81 -77.27 -77.81
CA LYS A 299 -7.97 -78.74 -77.51
C LYS A 299 -9.23 -79.41 -78.15
N LEU A 300 -9.12 -80.19 -79.25
CA LEU A 300 -10.21 -81.07 -79.77
C LEU A 300 -9.76 -82.00 -80.92
N GLN A 301 -9.95 -83.34 -80.82
CA GLN A 301 -10.33 -84.29 -81.92
C GLN A 301 -10.26 -85.78 -81.46
N ALA A 302 -11.11 -86.64 -82.07
CA ALA A 302 -11.11 -88.13 -82.06
C ALA A 302 -10.96 -88.86 -80.68
N GLN A 303 -11.94 -89.54 -80.06
CA GLN A 303 -13.12 -90.32 -80.53
C GLN A 303 -12.76 -91.48 -81.49
N LEU A 304 -13.34 -92.70 -81.42
CA LEU A 304 -14.12 -93.47 -80.43
C LEU A 304 -14.28 -94.91 -80.99
N MET A 305 -14.82 -95.85 -80.20
CA MET A 305 -15.30 -97.21 -80.58
C MET A 305 -14.31 -98.41 -80.48
N ASP A 306 -14.87 -99.59 -80.76
CA ASP A 306 -14.30 -100.95 -80.83
C ASP A 306 -13.80 -101.58 -79.52
N ARG A 307 -14.79 -101.82 -78.65
CA ARG A 307 -14.81 -102.98 -77.75
C ARG A 307 -15.71 -104.07 -78.34
N ASP A 308 -15.22 -104.77 -79.35
CA ASP A 308 -15.92 -105.94 -79.90
C ASP A 308 -14.97 -107.06 -80.34
N ARG A 309 -15.41 -108.30 -80.12
CA ARG A 309 -14.91 -109.60 -80.62
C ARG A 309 -13.43 -110.02 -80.39
N GLN A 310 -13.26 -111.17 -79.75
CA GLN A 310 -12.03 -111.99 -79.72
C GLN A 310 -12.30 -113.39 -80.33
N ILE A 311 -11.30 -113.94 -81.05
CA ILE A 311 -10.91 -115.39 -81.19
C ILE A 311 -11.67 -116.36 -82.16
N GLU A 312 -10.89 -117.03 -83.05
CA GLU A 312 -11.21 -118.16 -84.00
C GLU A 312 -9.90 -118.99 -84.37
N GLU A 313 -9.90 -120.26 -84.89
CA GLU A 313 -8.86 -121.30 -84.50
C GLU A 313 -8.48 -122.58 -85.43
N LEU A 314 -7.16 -122.96 -85.56
CA LEU A 314 -6.39 -124.29 -85.71
C LEU A 314 -6.16 -125.27 -86.97
N GLU A 315 -5.13 -126.21 -86.90
CA GLU A 315 -4.68 -127.55 -87.59
C GLU A 315 -3.07 -127.77 -87.66
N ARG A 316 -2.19 -128.79 -88.06
CA ARG A 316 -1.87 -130.33 -88.18
C ARG A 316 -0.34 -130.58 -88.64
N GLU A 317 0.45 -131.71 -88.88
CA GLU A 317 0.74 -133.18 -88.53
C GLU A 317 2.10 -133.79 -89.17
N ILE A 318 2.76 -134.96 -88.77
CA ILE A 318 4.19 -135.46 -89.17
C ILE A 318 4.54 -137.03 -89.07
N TYR A 319 5.60 -137.66 -89.73
CA TYR A 319 6.17 -139.10 -89.59
C TYR A 319 7.68 -139.44 -90.07
N ALA A 320 8.31 -140.67 -89.86
CA ALA A 320 9.74 -141.12 -90.26
C ALA A 320 10.14 -142.69 -90.26
N ASP A 321 11.36 -143.19 -90.72
CA ASP A 321 11.83 -144.67 -90.88
C ASP A 321 13.41 -145.04 -91.05
N PRO A 322 13.98 -146.32 -90.94
CA PRO A 322 15.47 -146.74 -90.89
C PRO A 322 16.09 -148.05 -91.66
N ASN A 323 17.44 -148.41 -91.61
CA ASN A 323 18.12 -149.66 -92.24
C ASN A 323 19.64 -150.07 -91.82
N GLU A 324 20.25 -151.26 -92.19
CA GLU A 324 21.71 -151.77 -92.06
C GLU A 324 22.35 -152.55 -93.32
N LEU A 325 23.38 -153.49 -93.45
CA LEU A 325 24.25 -154.50 -92.68
C LEU A 325 25.47 -155.15 -93.53
N LEU A 326 26.43 -155.97 -92.94
CA LEU A 326 27.22 -157.21 -93.46
C LEU A 326 28.72 -157.24 -94.06
N VAL A 327 29.59 -158.26 -93.68
CA VAL A 327 30.77 -159.00 -94.35
C VAL A 327 31.94 -159.49 -93.41
N ASP A 328 31.80 -160.60 -92.68
CA ASP A 328 32.03 -160.48 -91.22
C ASP A 328 33.34 -161.05 -90.60
N ALA A 329 33.79 -162.27 -90.90
CA ALA A 329 34.80 -162.95 -90.05
C ALA A 329 36.20 -162.28 -90.00
N GLN A 330 36.63 -161.63 -91.09
CA GLN A 330 37.91 -160.93 -91.17
C GLN A 330 37.78 -159.41 -90.94
N SER A 331 36.59 -158.84 -91.13
CA SER A 331 36.33 -157.44 -90.77
C SER A 331 36.22 -157.29 -89.24
N GLU A 332 35.75 -158.30 -88.51
CA GLU A 332 35.56 -158.21 -87.04
C GLU A 332 36.86 -157.94 -86.28
N ILE A 333 37.99 -158.51 -86.68
CA ILE A 333 39.29 -158.26 -86.02
C ILE A 333 39.74 -156.80 -86.23
N VAL A 334 39.48 -156.23 -87.40
CA VAL A 334 39.74 -154.80 -87.69
C VAL A 334 38.76 -153.92 -86.91
N ARG A 335 37.48 -154.31 -86.84
CA ARG A 335 36.42 -153.62 -86.08
C ARG A 335 36.70 -153.59 -84.58
N LEU A 336 37.32 -154.63 -84.02
CA LEU A 336 37.70 -154.66 -82.61
C LEU A 336 38.89 -153.74 -82.29
N ARG A 337 39.87 -153.59 -83.20
CA ARG A 337 40.96 -152.61 -83.04
C ARG A 337 40.47 -151.17 -83.11
N THR A 338 39.67 -150.82 -84.11
CA THR A 338 39.15 -149.45 -84.27
C THR A 338 38.18 -149.05 -83.14
N LYS A 339 37.45 -150.00 -82.55
CA LYS A 339 36.68 -149.78 -81.31
C LYS A 339 37.54 -149.41 -80.10
N LEU A 340 38.74 -150.00 -79.96
CA LEU A 340 39.64 -149.70 -78.86
C LEU A 340 40.18 -148.25 -78.95
N GLU A 341 40.69 -147.85 -80.12
CA GLU A 341 41.14 -146.47 -80.39
C GLU A 341 40.02 -145.43 -80.20
N HIS A 342 38.76 -145.81 -80.45
CA HIS A 342 37.62 -144.93 -80.20
C HIS A 342 37.34 -144.74 -78.70
N ALA A 343 37.42 -145.81 -77.91
CA ALA A 343 37.26 -145.75 -76.46
C ALA A 343 38.36 -144.90 -75.79
N GLU A 344 39.61 -145.03 -76.25
CA GLU A 344 40.74 -144.24 -75.75
C GLU A 344 40.56 -142.74 -76.00
N ARG A 345 40.08 -142.34 -77.20
CA ARG A 345 39.72 -140.94 -77.51
C ARG A 345 38.64 -140.40 -76.59
N LEU A 346 37.56 -141.16 -76.38
CA LEU A 346 36.43 -140.74 -75.55
C LEU A 346 36.87 -140.47 -74.09
N VAL A 347 37.79 -141.29 -73.55
CA VAL A 347 38.37 -141.11 -72.22
C VAL A 347 39.28 -139.86 -72.13
N GLY A 348 39.87 -139.42 -73.24
CA GLY A 348 40.55 -138.12 -73.34
C GLY A 348 39.57 -136.95 -73.21
N GLU A 349 38.53 -136.94 -74.03
CA GLU A 349 37.50 -135.89 -74.07
C GLU A 349 36.81 -135.70 -72.70
N TYR A 350 36.46 -136.78 -72.01
CA TYR A 350 35.88 -136.72 -70.67
C TYR A 350 36.83 -136.14 -69.60
N LYS A 351 38.15 -136.34 -69.73
CA LYS A 351 39.13 -135.75 -68.81
C LYS A 351 39.25 -134.24 -68.98
N GLU A 352 39.21 -133.74 -70.22
CA GLU A 352 39.26 -132.30 -70.50
C GLU A 352 37.97 -131.59 -70.04
N GLN A 353 36.80 -132.23 -70.20
CA GLN A 353 35.54 -131.70 -69.64
C GLN A 353 35.60 -131.60 -68.11
N LEU A 354 36.09 -132.64 -67.41
CA LEU A 354 36.21 -132.62 -65.95
C LEU A 354 37.16 -131.51 -65.47
N HIS A 355 38.29 -131.33 -66.15
CA HIS A 355 39.28 -130.31 -65.80
C HIS A 355 38.73 -128.89 -66.01
N THR A 356 38.10 -128.62 -67.16
CA THR A 356 37.51 -127.30 -67.47
C THR A 356 36.31 -126.96 -66.58
N GLN A 357 35.50 -127.95 -66.16
CA GLN A 357 34.43 -127.75 -65.19
C GLN A 357 34.98 -127.41 -63.79
N THR A 358 36.04 -128.11 -63.36
CA THR A 358 36.72 -127.86 -62.07
C THR A 358 37.28 -126.43 -62.01
N LEU A 359 37.93 -125.96 -63.08
CA LEU A 359 38.47 -124.61 -63.15
C LEU A 359 37.38 -123.52 -63.09
N LYS A 360 36.23 -123.71 -63.76
CA LYS A 360 35.10 -122.78 -63.67
C LYS A 360 34.56 -122.66 -62.25
N ALA A 361 34.30 -123.79 -61.58
CA ALA A 361 33.81 -123.80 -60.20
C ALA A 361 34.78 -123.05 -59.24
N SER A 362 36.10 -123.23 -59.41
CA SER A 362 37.10 -122.50 -58.63
C SER A 362 37.07 -120.98 -58.87
N VAL A 363 36.87 -120.55 -60.12
CA VAL A 363 36.80 -119.11 -60.48
C VAL A 363 35.53 -118.46 -59.93
N ASP A 364 34.38 -119.12 -60.02
CA ASP A 364 33.11 -118.55 -59.57
C ASP A 364 32.95 -118.57 -58.04
N ASN A 365 33.52 -119.56 -57.35
CA ASN A 365 33.72 -119.53 -55.88
C ASN A 365 34.65 -118.38 -55.45
N SER A 366 35.65 -118.04 -56.26
CA SER A 366 36.55 -116.91 -55.96
C SER A 366 35.84 -115.54 -56.11
N LYS A 367 34.97 -115.40 -57.14
CA LYS A 367 34.18 -114.17 -57.35
C LYS A 367 33.13 -113.96 -56.26
N THR A 368 32.44 -115.02 -55.85
CA THR A 368 31.40 -114.95 -54.80
C THR A 368 32.01 -114.52 -53.47
N HIS A 369 33.12 -115.13 -53.03
CA HIS A 369 33.83 -114.68 -51.83
C HIS A 369 34.34 -113.23 -51.90
N LEU A 370 34.84 -112.73 -53.05
CA LEU A 370 35.18 -111.30 -53.16
C LEU A 370 33.95 -110.41 -52.97
N SER A 371 32.82 -110.78 -53.57
CA SER A 371 31.56 -110.04 -53.44
C SER A 371 31.04 -110.04 -52.00
N GLU A 372 31.07 -111.19 -51.31
CA GLU A 372 30.72 -111.32 -49.89
C GLU A 372 31.62 -110.45 -49.00
N ILE A 373 32.93 -110.45 -49.24
CA ILE A 373 33.90 -109.63 -48.52
C ILE A 373 33.63 -108.13 -48.70
N ASP A 374 33.24 -107.68 -49.91
CA ASP A 374 32.92 -106.28 -50.16
C ASP A 374 31.52 -105.88 -49.66
N PHE A 375 30.54 -106.80 -49.68
CA PHE A 375 29.26 -106.63 -48.98
C PHE A 375 29.46 -106.52 -47.47
N GLU A 376 30.32 -107.34 -46.85
CA GLU A 376 30.56 -107.27 -45.41
C GLU A 376 31.35 -106.01 -45.02
N LYS A 377 32.32 -105.57 -45.83
CA LYS A 377 32.94 -104.23 -45.66
C LYS A 377 31.89 -103.11 -45.76
N MET A 378 30.92 -103.22 -46.67
CA MET A 378 29.83 -102.26 -46.79
C MET A 378 28.92 -102.31 -45.54
N ARG A 379 28.57 -103.51 -45.07
CA ARG A 379 27.77 -103.74 -43.86
C ARG A 379 28.45 -103.14 -42.63
N VAL A 380 29.75 -103.36 -42.43
CA VAL A 380 30.53 -102.79 -41.34
C VAL A 380 30.64 -101.26 -41.45
N ARG A 381 30.76 -100.68 -42.64
CA ARG A 381 30.71 -99.22 -42.84
C ARG A 381 29.34 -98.64 -42.49
N LEU A 382 28.25 -99.28 -42.95
CA LEU A 382 26.88 -98.86 -42.67
C LEU A 382 26.54 -99.02 -41.18
N GLN A 383 27.01 -100.09 -40.54
CA GLN A 383 26.82 -100.32 -39.11
C GLN A 383 27.59 -99.30 -38.27
N LYS A 384 28.86 -99.00 -38.60
CA LYS A 384 29.58 -97.88 -37.98
C LYS A 384 28.89 -96.55 -38.20
N ARG A 385 28.28 -96.33 -39.37
CA ARG A 385 27.51 -95.10 -39.63
C ARG A 385 26.20 -95.05 -38.84
N LEU A 386 25.60 -96.19 -38.50
CA LEU A 386 24.47 -96.28 -37.57
C LEU A 386 24.92 -96.02 -36.13
N GLU A 387 26.03 -96.61 -35.69
CA GLU A 387 26.66 -96.35 -34.37
C GLU A 387 27.05 -94.86 -34.21
N GLU A 388 27.51 -94.20 -35.28
CA GLU A 388 27.76 -92.75 -35.32
C GLU A 388 26.47 -91.90 -35.29
N LEU A 389 25.33 -92.43 -35.76
CA LEU A 389 24.04 -91.72 -35.86
C LEU A 389 23.15 -91.91 -34.62
N GLU A 390 23.27 -93.04 -33.92
CA GLU A 390 22.48 -93.38 -32.73
C GLU A 390 22.46 -92.30 -31.64
N PRO A 391 23.57 -91.62 -31.28
CA PRO A 391 23.54 -90.58 -30.25
C PRO A 391 23.15 -89.18 -30.76
N LEU A 392 23.01 -88.95 -32.08
CA LEU A 392 22.67 -87.60 -32.59
C LEU A 392 21.31 -87.07 -32.09
N PRO A 393 20.22 -87.87 -32.02
CA PRO A 393 18.97 -87.43 -31.40
C PRO A 393 19.11 -87.04 -29.93
N GLU A 394 19.97 -87.74 -29.17
CA GLU A 394 20.25 -87.43 -27.76
C GLU A 394 21.01 -86.09 -27.63
N TYR A 395 22.00 -85.85 -28.50
CA TYR A 395 22.72 -84.57 -28.57
C TYR A 395 21.82 -83.42 -29.03
N LEU A 396 20.96 -83.64 -30.02
CA LEU A 396 19.97 -82.66 -30.48
C LEU A 396 19.01 -82.29 -29.34
N ARG A 397 18.43 -83.29 -28.66
CA ARG A 397 17.55 -83.08 -27.50
C ARG A 397 18.25 -82.32 -26.37
N GLN A 398 19.52 -82.60 -26.10
CA GLN A 398 20.31 -81.83 -25.12
C GLN A 398 20.57 -80.39 -25.56
N ALA A 399 20.74 -80.13 -26.86
CA ALA A 399 20.87 -78.79 -27.41
C ALA A 399 19.53 -78.02 -27.36
N GLU A 400 18.41 -78.67 -27.69
CA GLU A 400 17.05 -78.13 -27.59
C GLU A 400 16.70 -77.75 -26.15
N MET A 401 16.95 -78.65 -25.18
CA MET A 401 16.77 -78.37 -23.75
C MET A 401 17.61 -77.18 -23.29
N LYS A 402 18.89 -77.11 -23.68
CA LYS A 402 19.77 -75.97 -23.36
C LYS A 402 19.29 -74.68 -24.02
N ASN A 403 18.74 -74.74 -25.22
CA ASN A 403 18.20 -73.57 -25.89
C ASN A 403 16.93 -73.06 -25.19
N GLN A 404 16.03 -73.96 -24.75
CA GLN A 404 14.87 -73.61 -23.93
C GLN A 404 15.28 -73.02 -22.56
N GLU A 405 16.33 -73.54 -21.92
CA GLU A 405 16.92 -72.94 -20.71
C GLU A 405 17.51 -71.54 -20.94
N LEU A 406 18.05 -71.27 -22.13
CA LEU A 406 18.58 -69.95 -22.49
C LEU A 406 17.47 -68.96 -22.86
N GLU A 407 16.45 -69.39 -23.61
CA GLU A 407 15.26 -68.60 -23.96
C GLU A 407 14.47 -68.20 -22.71
N THR A 408 14.27 -69.12 -21.76
CA THR A 408 13.59 -68.81 -20.48
C THR A 408 14.41 -67.86 -19.61
N ARG A 409 15.74 -67.97 -19.59
CA ARG A 409 16.63 -67.00 -18.91
C ARG A 409 16.63 -65.63 -19.60
N LEU A 410 16.56 -65.58 -20.93
CA LEU A 410 16.45 -64.33 -21.69
C LEU A 410 15.14 -63.62 -21.34
N LEU A 411 14.01 -64.34 -21.39
CA LEU A 411 12.69 -63.82 -21.01
C LEU A 411 12.64 -63.32 -19.56
N GLU A 412 13.32 -63.99 -18.61
CA GLU A 412 13.48 -63.45 -17.26
C GLU A 412 14.32 -62.17 -17.22
N GLN A 413 15.39 -62.06 -18.01
CA GLN A 413 16.22 -60.85 -18.06
C GLN A 413 15.46 -59.68 -18.70
N ASP A 414 14.78 -59.90 -19.82
CA ASP A 414 13.93 -58.90 -20.48
C ASP A 414 12.83 -58.40 -19.55
N ARG A 415 12.20 -59.30 -18.79
CA ARG A 415 11.21 -58.92 -17.76
C ARG A 415 11.83 -58.07 -16.66
N ARG A 416 12.99 -58.45 -16.11
CA ARG A 416 13.70 -57.66 -15.09
C ARG A 416 14.12 -56.28 -15.63
N LEU A 417 14.51 -56.19 -16.90
CA LEU A 417 14.84 -54.92 -17.57
C LEU A 417 13.59 -54.05 -17.77
N ALA A 418 12.44 -54.64 -18.11
CA ALA A 418 11.16 -53.93 -18.17
C ALA A 418 10.73 -53.39 -16.79
N ASP A 419 10.83 -54.22 -15.74
CA ASP A 419 10.54 -53.83 -14.35
C ASP A 419 11.48 -52.70 -13.88
N GLN A 420 12.77 -52.77 -14.19
CA GLN A 420 13.75 -51.70 -13.92
C GLN A 420 13.45 -50.42 -14.71
N SER A 421 13.08 -50.52 -15.98
CA SER A 421 12.70 -49.38 -16.82
C SER A 421 11.44 -48.68 -16.29
N SER A 422 10.46 -49.45 -15.82
CA SER A 422 9.26 -48.93 -15.15
C SER A 422 9.61 -48.17 -13.87
N LEU A 423 10.49 -48.72 -13.02
CA LEU A 423 10.97 -48.05 -11.80
C LEU A 423 11.75 -46.76 -12.11
N ILE A 424 12.61 -46.77 -13.14
CA ILE A 424 13.33 -45.56 -13.60
C ILE A 424 12.35 -44.50 -14.07
N HIS A 425 11.29 -44.87 -14.81
CA HIS A 425 10.26 -43.94 -15.24
C HIS A 425 9.47 -43.35 -14.05
N GLU A 426 9.09 -44.17 -13.06
CA GLU A 426 8.42 -43.72 -11.85
C GLU A 426 9.29 -42.75 -11.03
N LEU A 427 10.58 -43.07 -10.84
CA LEU A 427 11.54 -42.21 -10.16
C LEU A 427 11.77 -40.90 -10.91
N THR A 428 11.83 -40.93 -12.25
CA THR A 428 11.96 -39.73 -13.10
C THR A 428 10.70 -38.86 -13.00
N SER A 429 9.52 -39.46 -12.99
CA SER A 429 8.24 -38.76 -12.78
C SER A 429 8.16 -38.09 -11.40
N LYS A 430 8.54 -38.82 -10.34
CA LYS A 430 8.66 -38.28 -8.97
C LYS A 430 9.64 -37.11 -8.90
N MET A 431 10.84 -37.26 -9.48
CA MET A 431 11.84 -36.19 -9.54
C MET A 431 11.32 -34.95 -10.29
N SER A 432 10.64 -35.13 -11.43
CA SER A 432 10.00 -34.01 -12.14
C SER A 432 8.94 -33.31 -11.29
N SER A 433 8.10 -34.07 -10.56
CA SER A 433 7.10 -33.49 -9.65
C SER A 433 7.72 -32.75 -8.46
N GLN A 434 8.86 -33.21 -7.95
CA GLN A 434 9.62 -32.53 -6.88
C GLN A 434 10.26 -31.25 -7.38
N ASN A 435 10.86 -31.25 -8.58
CA ASN A 435 11.41 -30.04 -9.20
C ASN A 435 10.32 -28.98 -9.37
N GLN A 436 9.14 -29.34 -9.89
CA GLN A 436 8.01 -28.40 -9.99
C GLN A 436 7.52 -27.84 -8.64
N ILE A 437 7.75 -28.53 -7.53
CA ILE A 437 7.45 -28.01 -6.18
C ILE A 437 8.56 -27.04 -5.73
N ILE A 438 9.82 -27.36 -6.00
CA ILE A 438 10.97 -26.48 -5.75
C ILE A 438 10.83 -25.18 -6.56
N ASP A 439 10.45 -25.26 -7.83
CA ASP A 439 10.25 -24.09 -8.71
C ASP A 439 9.16 -23.17 -8.13
N ARG A 440 8.00 -23.71 -7.72
CA ARG A 440 6.92 -22.93 -7.06
C ARG A 440 7.36 -22.30 -5.73
N ILE A 441 8.22 -22.97 -4.98
CA ILE A 441 8.80 -22.41 -3.74
C ILE A 441 9.75 -21.26 -4.08
N ASN A 442 10.57 -21.40 -5.11
CA ASN A 442 11.47 -20.34 -5.57
C ASN A 442 10.69 -19.12 -6.10
N ASP A 443 9.67 -19.32 -6.93
CA ASP A 443 8.77 -18.25 -7.41
C ASP A 443 8.10 -17.51 -6.24
N SER A 444 7.59 -18.25 -5.26
CA SER A 444 7.01 -17.68 -4.03
C SER A 444 8.05 -16.91 -3.21
N ASN A 445 9.28 -17.43 -3.10
CA ASN A 445 10.37 -16.75 -2.41
C ASN A 445 10.72 -15.43 -3.11
N TYR A 446 10.87 -15.41 -4.44
CA TYR A 446 11.13 -14.17 -5.18
C TYR A 446 10.02 -13.13 -4.99
N SER A 447 8.74 -13.56 -4.96
CA SER A 447 7.62 -12.65 -4.65
C SER A 447 7.74 -12.06 -3.24
N PHE A 448 8.03 -12.88 -2.21
CA PHE A 448 8.24 -12.38 -0.85
C PHE A 448 9.45 -11.45 -0.74
N ASP A 449 10.50 -11.71 -1.52
CA ASP A 449 11.74 -10.94 -1.55
C ASP A 449 11.53 -9.54 -2.18
N ASP A 450 10.67 -9.45 -3.21
CA ASP A 450 10.25 -8.18 -3.82
C ASP A 450 9.22 -7.43 -2.96
N ASP A 451 8.27 -8.12 -2.31
CA ASP A 451 7.39 -7.51 -1.31
C ASP A 451 8.20 -6.94 -0.13
N TYR A 452 9.21 -7.67 0.35
CA TYR A 452 10.13 -7.21 1.38
C TYR A 452 10.93 -5.98 0.93
N ARG A 453 11.46 -5.97 -0.30
CA ARG A 453 12.11 -4.79 -0.90
C ARG A 453 11.16 -3.59 -0.98
N GLY A 454 9.90 -3.80 -1.38
CA GLY A 454 8.88 -2.74 -1.45
C GLY A 454 8.52 -2.18 -0.07
N LEU A 455 8.38 -3.05 0.94
CA LEU A 455 8.16 -2.64 2.33
C LEU A 455 9.36 -1.88 2.90
N GLN A 456 10.60 -2.32 2.63
CA GLN A 456 11.81 -1.63 3.06
C GLN A 456 11.90 -0.22 2.45
N GLN A 457 11.69 -0.08 1.14
CA GLN A 457 11.68 1.25 0.49
C GLN A 457 10.62 2.19 1.09
N LYS A 458 9.47 1.65 1.51
CA LYS A 458 8.41 2.40 2.18
C LYS A 458 8.80 2.81 3.61
N ILE A 459 9.48 1.93 4.36
CA ILE A 459 10.07 2.26 5.67
C ILE A 459 11.11 3.37 5.53
N ASP A 460 12.06 3.23 4.61
CA ASP A 460 13.09 4.25 4.35
C ASP A 460 12.46 5.60 3.92
N GLY A 461 11.36 5.56 3.17
CA GLY A 461 10.59 6.73 2.76
C GLY A 461 9.94 7.44 3.94
N LEU A 462 9.29 6.68 4.84
CA LEU A 462 8.68 7.20 6.07
C LEU A 462 9.72 7.74 7.05
N GLN A 463 10.88 7.08 7.17
CA GLN A 463 12.00 7.57 7.99
C GLN A 463 12.53 8.92 7.50
N ARG A 464 12.72 9.08 6.17
CA ARG A 464 13.10 10.38 5.58
C ARG A 464 12.05 11.47 5.86
N GLN A 465 10.76 11.15 5.73
CA GLN A 465 9.67 12.09 6.04
C GLN A 465 9.65 12.49 7.53
N MET A 466 9.86 11.53 8.43
CA MET A 466 9.96 11.78 9.88
C MET A 466 11.09 12.77 10.19
N ILE A 467 12.29 12.54 9.67
CA ILE A 467 13.46 13.42 9.86
C ILE A 467 13.16 14.84 9.36
N THR A 468 12.57 15.00 8.17
CA THR A 468 12.22 16.34 7.66
C THR A 468 11.18 17.06 8.54
N LEU A 469 10.22 16.34 9.13
CA LEU A 469 9.24 16.90 10.05
C LEU A 469 9.85 17.25 11.41
N GLU A 470 10.85 16.50 11.89
CA GLU A 470 11.62 16.83 13.09
C GLU A 470 12.47 18.10 12.88
N GLU A 471 13.11 18.24 11.71
CA GLU A 471 13.85 19.45 11.33
C GLU A 471 12.94 20.68 11.23
N ASP A 472 11.80 20.57 10.55
CA ASP A 472 10.82 21.65 10.42
C ASP A 472 10.20 22.04 11.76
N ASN A 473 9.83 21.07 12.61
CA ASN A 473 9.33 21.35 13.95
C ASN A 473 10.40 22.04 14.82
N GLY A 474 11.66 21.59 14.72
CA GLY A 474 12.80 22.27 15.34
C GLY A 474 12.97 23.72 14.86
N ASN A 475 12.76 23.98 13.56
CA ASN A 475 12.78 25.33 12.99
C ASN A 475 11.61 26.19 13.47
N LEU A 476 10.40 25.62 13.58
CA LEU A 476 9.23 26.31 14.14
C LEU A 476 9.43 26.67 15.61
N LEU A 477 9.99 25.77 16.43
CA LEU A 477 10.32 26.03 17.83
C LEU A 477 11.36 27.15 18.01
N ARG A 478 12.43 27.15 17.20
CA ARG A 478 13.43 28.24 17.17
C ARG A 478 12.79 29.58 16.82
N ASN A 479 11.94 29.59 15.79
CA ASN A 479 11.20 30.78 15.36
C ASN A 479 10.24 31.27 16.45
N LEU A 480 9.51 30.39 17.12
CA LEU A 480 8.61 30.73 18.23
C LEU A 480 9.38 31.39 19.38
N SER A 481 10.49 30.79 19.82
CA SER A 481 11.36 31.35 20.87
C SER A 481 11.86 32.75 20.52
N ALA A 482 12.29 32.98 19.27
CA ALA A 482 12.73 34.30 18.81
C ALA A 482 11.58 35.34 18.77
N LYS A 483 10.35 34.91 18.45
CA LYS A 483 9.15 35.78 18.51
C LYS A 483 8.74 36.09 19.94
N GLU A 484 8.83 35.13 20.87
CA GLU A 484 8.59 35.38 22.29
C GLU A 484 9.60 36.36 22.88
N GLU A 485 10.89 36.22 22.56
CA GLU A 485 11.92 37.15 23.03
C GLU A 485 11.69 38.56 22.47
N ALA A 486 11.39 38.68 21.17
CA ALA A 486 11.01 39.96 20.56
C ALA A 486 9.77 40.59 21.23
N LEU A 487 8.79 39.78 21.62
CA LEU A 487 7.60 40.23 22.34
C LEU A 487 7.91 40.67 23.77
N ARG A 488 8.73 39.92 24.53
CA ARG A 488 9.20 40.30 25.87
C ARG A 488 9.98 41.63 25.83
N ASN A 489 10.82 41.81 24.82
CA ASN A 489 11.57 43.04 24.58
C ASN A 489 10.65 44.22 24.19
N ALA A 490 9.65 43.98 23.34
CA ALA A 490 8.65 45.01 22.98
C ALA A 490 7.79 45.42 24.19
N GLN A 491 7.32 44.47 24.99
CA GLN A 491 6.54 44.73 26.20
C GLN A 491 7.36 45.52 27.24
N SER A 492 8.65 45.18 27.40
CA SER A 492 9.56 45.91 28.30
C SER A 492 9.73 47.38 27.87
N ARG A 493 9.87 47.63 26.57
CA ARG A 493 9.92 48.99 26.00
C ARG A 493 8.60 49.74 26.15
N LEU A 494 7.46 49.06 25.98
CA LEU A 494 6.13 49.64 26.21
C LEU A 494 5.95 50.06 27.67
N ASN A 495 6.24 49.16 28.61
CA ASN A 495 6.17 49.42 30.05
C ASN A 495 7.05 50.63 30.44
N ALA A 496 8.27 50.72 29.92
CA ALA A 496 9.16 51.87 30.15
C ALA A 496 8.53 53.19 29.67
N LYS A 497 7.91 53.22 28.48
CA LYS A 497 7.19 54.40 27.98
C LYS A 497 5.91 54.70 28.76
N SER A 498 5.21 53.70 29.29
CA SER A 498 4.09 53.92 30.23
C SER A 498 4.55 54.59 31.53
N TYR A 499 5.72 54.22 32.08
CA TYR A 499 6.30 54.88 33.26
C TYR A 499 6.76 56.32 32.96
N GLU A 500 7.39 56.57 31.81
CA GLU A 500 7.74 57.93 31.36
C GLU A 500 6.49 58.81 31.26
N LEU A 501 5.43 58.34 30.57
CA LEU A 501 4.18 59.07 30.42
C LEU A 501 3.47 59.31 31.76
N ALA A 502 3.47 58.34 32.68
CA ALA A 502 2.92 58.51 34.02
C ALA A 502 3.69 59.57 34.83
N SER A 503 5.02 59.60 34.71
CA SER A 503 5.88 60.62 35.33
C SER A 503 5.59 62.02 34.78
N MET A 504 5.53 62.16 33.44
CA MET A 504 5.21 63.44 32.78
C MET A 504 3.80 63.94 33.14
N ASN A 505 2.80 63.05 33.15
CA ASN A 505 1.44 63.40 33.58
C ASN A 505 1.39 63.86 35.04
N LYS A 506 2.20 63.27 35.93
CA LYS A 506 2.33 63.74 37.33
C LYS A 506 2.96 65.12 37.41
N GLN A 507 4.00 65.42 36.61
CA GLN A 507 4.61 66.75 36.54
C GLN A 507 3.64 67.80 35.98
N ILE A 508 2.86 67.46 34.96
CA ILE A 508 1.81 68.32 34.40
C ILE A 508 0.73 68.59 35.45
N SER A 509 0.26 67.56 36.19
CA SER A 509 -0.73 67.76 37.26
C SER A 509 -0.20 68.65 38.39
N LEU A 510 1.07 68.54 38.77
CA LEU A 510 1.68 69.35 39.83
C LEU A 510 1.82 70.83 39.40
N THR A 511 2.32 71.06 38.18
CA THR A 511 2.43 72.42 37.63
C THR A 511 1.05 73.07 37.42
N GLN A 512 0.02 72.29 37.06
CA GLN A 512 -1.37 72.78 37.02
C GLN A 512 -1.92 73.15 38.41
N THR A 513 -1.59 72.40 39.47
CA THR A 513 -1.99 72.80 40.85
C THR A 513 -1.23 74.02 41.34
N ASP A 514 0.06 74.16 41.01
CA ASP A 514 0.87 75.33 41.37
C ASP A 514 0.39 76.61 40.65
N ILE A 515 -0.02 76.49 39.37
CA ILE A 515 -0.62 77.59 38.61
C ILE A 515 -1.93 78.03 39.27
N LYS A 516 -2.85 77.11 39.54
CA LYS A 516 -4.13 77.42 40.22
C LYS A 516 -3.93 78.08 41.59
N ALA A 517 -3.03 77.55 42.42
CA ALA A 517 -2.73 78.13 43.72
C ALA A 517 -2.13 79.55 43.62
N ARG A 518 -1.38 79.84 42.54
CA ARG A 518 -0.93 81.21 42.24
C ARG A 518 -2.08 82.09 41.77
N GLU A 519 -2.93 81.61 40.87
CA GLU A 519 -4.11 82.33 40.37
C GLU A 519 -5.06 82.71 41.52
N ASP A 520 -5.38 81.77 42.42
CA ASP A 520 -6.18 82.03 43.62
C ASP A 520 -5.51 83.05 44.56
N SER A 521 -4.19 82.99 44.72
CA SER A 521 -3.42 83.98 45.50
C SER A 521 -3.44 85.37 44.86
N PHE A 522 -3.31 85.47 43.54
CA PHE A 522 -3.38 86.72 42.80
C PHE A 522 -4.79 87.31 42.83
N GLY A 523 -5.83 86.52 42.54
CA GLY A 523 -7.23 86.96 42.60
C GLY A 523 -7.65 87.37 44.02
N SER A 524 -7.10 86.73 45.07
CA SER A 524 -7.33 87.15 46.46
C SER A 524 -6.68 88.50 46.77
N LYS A 525 -5.45 88.74 46.30
CA LYS A 525 -4.77 90.05 46.42
C LYS A 525 -5.49 91.12 45.60
N GLU A 526 -5.97 90.77 44.41
CA GLU A 526 -6.70 91.68 43.53
C GLU A 526 -8.00 92.15 44.18
N ARG A 527 -8.81 91.24 44.75
CA ARG A 527 -10.01 91.60 45.51
C ARG A 527 -9.71 92.56 46.67
N LEU A 528 -8.61 92.35 47.40
CA LEU A 528 -8.18 93.26 48.48
C LEU A 528 -7.77 94.64 47.94
N PHE A 529 -7.08 94.70 46.80
CA PHE A 529 -6.76 95.98 46.14
C PHE A 529 -8.01 96.69 45.60
N GLN A 530 -8.92 95.97 44.94
CA GLN A 530 -10.21 96.51 44.45
C GLN A 530 -11.06 97.06 45.61
N GLN A 531 -11.15 96.32 46.73
CA GLN A 531 -11.81 96.80 47.95
C GLN A 531 -11.16 98.08 48.48
N ARG A 532 -9.82 98.11 48.58
CA ARG A 532 -9.08 99.28 49.05
C ARG A 532 -9.23 100.49 48.12
N VAL A 533 -9.33 100.29 46.81
CA VAL A 533 -9.66 101.35 45.85
C VAL A 533 -11.06 101.89 46.14
N SER A 534 -12.07 101.03 46.29
CA SER A 534 -13.44 101.48 46.61
C SER A 534 -13.53 102.25 47.93
N ASP A 535 -12.82 101.81 48.98
CA ASP A 535 -12.73 102.54 50.25
C ASP A 535 -12.16 103.96 50.07
N LEU A 536 -11.15 104.11 49.21
CA LEU A 536 -10.51 105.39 48.92
C LEU A 536 -11.38 106.27 48.02
N GLU A 537 -12.09 105.71 47.04
CA GLU A 537 -13.08 106.42 46.22
C GLU A 537 -14.24 106.95 47.06
N GLN A 538 -14.71 106.17 48.05
CA GLN A 538 -15.68 106.62 49.03
C GLN A 538 -15.14 107.76 49.91
N GLN A 539 -13.89 107.69 50.38
CA GLN A 539 -13.25 108.76 51.15
C GLN A 539 -13.10 110.04 50.33
N ILE A 540 -12.61 109.94 49.09
CA ILE A 540 -12.50 111.05 48.14
C ILE A 540 -13.89 111.66 47.88
N SER A 541 -14.94 110.85 47.79
CA SER A 541 -16.31 111.33 47.57
C SER A 541 -16.88 112.06 48.80
N LYS A 542 -16.60 111.57 50.01
CA LYS A 542 -16.95 112.26 51.28
C LYS A 542 -16.22 113.60 51.40
N LEU A 543 -14.89 113.61 51.21
CA LEU A 543 -14.08 114.83 51.25
C LEU A 543 -14.47 115.83 50.16
N ARG A 544 -14.89 115.38 48.97
CA ARG A 544 -15.47 116.24 47.93
C ARG A 544 -16.77 116.88 48.39
N LEU A 545 -17.68 116.12 49.01
CA LEU A 545 -18.94 116.66 49.52
C LEU A 545 -18.67 117.72 50.61
N GLU A 546 -17.83 117.39 51.59
CA GLU A 546 -17.39 118.29 52.67
C GLU A 546 -16.74 119.57 52.13
N CYS A 547 -15.82 119.45 51.17
CA CYS A 547 -15.25 120.60 50.46
C CYS A 547 -16.31 121.49 49.79
N THR A 548 -17.43 120.94 49.30
CA THR A 548 -18.52 121.76 48.77
C THR A 548 -19.44 122.34 49.85
N GLN A 549 -19.53 121.73 51.03
CA GLN A 549 -20.29 122.28 52.16
C GLN A 549 -19.54 123.48 52.74
N LEU A 550 -18.26 123.29 53.11
CA LEU A 550 -17.38 124.35 53.60
C LEU A 550 -17.28 125.55 52.63
N LYS A 551 -17.27 125.31 51.31
CA LYS A 551 -17.33 126.38 50.31
C LYS A 551 -18.64 127.18 50.36
N ARG A 552 -19.80 126.51 50.49
CA ARG A 552 -21.10 127.20 50.61
C ARG A 552 -21.18 128.01 51.90
N GLU A 553 -20.71 127.46 53.02
CA GLU A 553 -20.67 128.14 54.32
C GLU A 553 -19.75 129.36 54.28
N LYS A 554 -18.54 129.21 53.74
CA LYS A 554 -17.60 130.31 53.49
C LYS A 554 -18.22 131.40 52.61
N ASP A 555 -18.83 131.04 51.48
CA ASP A 555 -19.47 131.99 50.58
C ASP A 555 -20.70 132.68 51.23
N GLU A 556 -21.40 132.02 52.16
CA GLU A 556 -22.48 132.63 52.93
C GLU A 556 -21.94 133.61 53.98
N VAL A 557 -20.88 133.25 54.70
CA VAL A 557 -20.20 134.12 55.66
C VAL A 557 -19.60 135.36 54.96
N GLU A 558 -19.01 135.21 53.78
CA GLU A 558 -18.55 136.33 52.96
C GLU A 558 -19.70 137.24 52.52
N ARG A 559 -20.87 136.70 52.15
CA ARG A 559 -22.07 137.51 51.87
C ARG A 559 -22.50 138.29 53.11
N ARG A 560 -22.58 137.64 54.28
CA ARG A 560 -22.93 138.29 55.56
C ARG A 560 -21.98 139.45 55.89
N TYR A 561 -20.66 139.24 55.78
CA TYR A 561 -19.68 140.31 55.96
C TYR A 561 -19.77 141.40 54.88
N THR A 562 -20.03 141.05 53.62
CA THR A 562 -20.20 142.04 52.54
C THR A 562 -21.42 142.93 52.78
N SER A 563 -22.54 142.36 53.25
CA SER A 563 -23.72 143.14 53.66
C SER A 563 -23.43 144.04 54.85
N GLN A 564 -22.74 143.55 55.89
CA GLN A 564 -22.36 144.37 57.05
C GLN A 564 -21.40 145.51 56.68
N LEU A 565 -20.43 145.26 55.78
CA LEU A 565 -19.54 146.29 55.25
C LEU A 565 -20.29 147.31 54.38
N GLY A 566 -21.33 146.87 53.65
CA GLY A 566 -22.29 147.75 52.97
C GLY A 566 -22.99 148.67 53.96
N GLU A 567 -23.66 148.11 54.97
CA GLU A 567 -24.35 148.90 56.00
C GLU A 567 -23.41 149.88 56.73
N LEU A 568 -22.18 149.47 57.07
CA LEU A 568 -21.20 150.34 57.72
C LEU A 568 -20.70 151.45 56.79
N ARG A 569 -20.54 151.15 55.50
CA ARG A 569 -20.23 152.14 54.47
C ARG A 569 -21.38 153.14 54.30
N ASP A 570 -22.62 152.68 54.25
CA ASP A 570 -23.80 153.54 54.11
C ASP A 570 -23.98 154.44 55.34
N LYS A 571 -23.76 153.91 56.55
CA LYS A 571 -23.74 154.69 57.81
C LYS A 571 -22.59 155.72 57.82
N LEU A 572 -21.40 155.35 57.33
CA LEU A 572 -20.26 156.26 57.19
C LEU A 572 -20.51 157.34 56.12
N GLU A 573 -21.15 156.99 55.00
CA GLU A 573 -21.50 157.92 53.93
C GLU A 573 -22.62 158.87 54.38
N GLN A 574 -23.63 158.38 55.11
CA GLN A 574 -24.62 159.21 55.78
C GLN A 574 -23.97 160.17 56.80
N SER A 575 -23.02 159.69 57.60
CA SER A 575 -22.27 160.52 58.54
C SER A 575 -21.37 161.55 57.83
N ASN A 576 -20.74 161.19 56.71
CA ASN A 576 -19.94 162.11 55.90
C ASN A 576 -20.81 163.13 55.16
N ASN A 577 -21.98 162.76 54.69
CA ASN A 577 -22.96 163.67 54.09
C ASN A 577 -23.54 164.62 55.14
N ASN A 578 -23.79 164.14 56.38
CA ASN A 578 -24.15 165.01 57.50
C ASN A 578 -22.99 165.97 57.87
N ASN A 579 -21.75 165.48 57.97
CA ASN A 579 -20.58 166.30 58.25
C ASN A 579 -20.34 167.33 57.13
N ARG A 580 -20.55 166.96 55.86
CA ARG A 580 -20.48 167.87 54.71
C ARG A 580 -21.62 168.89 54.70
N SER A 581 -22.82 168.51 55.13
CA SER A 581 -23.94 169.45 55.35
C SER A 581 -23.67 170.41 56.52
N MET A 582 -23.07 169.93 57.61
CA MET A 582 -22.58 170.76 58.72
C MET A 582 -21.46 171.69 58.26
N GLN A 583 -20.54 171.24 57.42
CA GLN A 583 -19.50 172.08 56.82
C GLN A 583 -20.07 173.10 55.84
N ASN A 584 -21.10 172.74 55.07
CA ASN A 584 -21.85 173.69 54.25
C ASN A 584 -22.55 174.75 55.12
N TYR A 585 -23.19 174.36 56.22
CA TYR A 585 -23.83 175.27 57.18
C TYR A 585 -22.81 176.17 57.90
N VAL A 586 -21.66 175.62 58.31
CA VAL A 586 -20.53 176.38 58.86
C VAL A 586 -19.94 177.32 57.81
N ASN A 587 -19.92 176.94 56.53
CA ASN A 587 -19.49 177.82 55.44
C ASN A 587 -20.54 178.90 55.14
N SER A 588 -21.84 178.61 55.22
CA SER A 588 -22.89 179.63 55.20
C SER A 588 -22.71 180.62 56.35
N LEU A 589 -22.53 180.14 57.58
CA LEU A 589 -22.22 180.97 58.75
C LEU A 589 -20.96 181.80 58.55
N LYS A 590 -19.86 181.24 58.04
CA LYS A 590 -18.64 181.98 57.71
C LYS A 590 -18.88 183.04 56.64
N THR A 591 -19.66 182.75 55.61
CA THR A 591 -20.00 183.71 54.55
C THR A 591 -20.89 184.83 55.09
N THR A 592 -21.88 184.53 55.93
CA THR A 592 -22.68 185.54 56.64
C THR A 592 -21.83 186.37 57.58
N TYR A 593 -20.91 185.77 58.34
CA TYR A 593 -20.02 186.48 59.26
C TYR A 593 -19.03 187.38 58.52
N ALA A 594 -18.42 186.89 57.43
CA ALA A 594 -17.56 187.68 56.56
C ALA A 594 -18.33 188.84 55.91
N SER A 595 -19.57 188.60 55.47
CA SER A 595 -20.49 189.60 54.91
C SER A 595 -20.98 190.65 55.94
N VAL A 596 -20.81 190.41 57.24
CA VAL A 596 -21.20 191.35 58.32
C VAL A 596 -19.99 192.07 58.93
N PHE A 597 -18.79 191.47 58.89
CA PHE A 597 -17.64 191.97 59.65
C PHE A 597 -16.34 192.20 58.86
N ASN A 598 -16.25 191.87 57.57
CA ASN A 598 -14.95 191.78 56.89
C ASN A 598 -14.82 192.58 55.57
N ASP A 599 -15.40 193.78 55.53
CA ASP A 599 -15.32 194.72 54.38
C ASP A 599 -13.97 195.47 54.29
N THR A 600 -12.94 194.98 54.98
CA THR A 600 -11.57 195.53 54.98
C THR A 600 -10.51 194.45 54.75
N LEU A 601 -9.91 194.50 53.56
CA LEU A 601 -8.73 193.77 53.03
C LEU A 601 -8.98 192.39 52.35
N PRO A 602 -8.73 192.27 51.03
CA PRO A 602 -8.74 191.01 50.28
C PRO A 602 -7.37 190.27 50.28
N PRO A 603 -7.35 188.95 49.99
CA PRO A 603 -6.14 188.11 49.86
C PRO A 603 -5.53 188.21 48.43
N PRO A 604 -4.34 187.64 48.14
CA PRO A 604 -4.16 186.19 47.83
C PRO A 604 -2.89 185.59 48.54
N PHE A 605 -2.41 184.34 48.37
CA PHE A 605 -2.37 183.44 47.21
C PHE A 605 -2.42 181.94 47.57
N THR A 606 -2.73 181.12 46.56
CA THR A 606 -2.72 179.65 46.58
C THR A 606 -1.80 179.08 45.49
N THR A 607 -0.96 178.10 45.82
CA THR A 607 -0.43 177.06 44.91
C THR A 607 -0.41 175.72 45.67
N THR A 608 -0.87 174.56 45.18
CA THR A 608 -1.09 173.99 43.83
C THR A 608 0.21 173.53 43.15
N SER A 609 0.40 172.26 42.77
CA SER A 609 -0.30 170.97 43.06
C SER A 609 0.53 169.77 42.51
N LEU A 610 0.10 168.53 42.83
CA LEU A 610 0.49 167.26 42.15
C LEU A 610 1.98 166.83 42.32
N THR A 611 2.41 165.57 42.10
CA THR A 611 1.78 164.43 41.38
C THR A 611 1.94 163.06 42.10
N GLN A 612 0.83 162.51 42.58
CA GLN A 612 0.34 161.12 42.46
C GLN A 612 1.26 159.87 42.41
N PHE A 613 0.95 158.90 43.30
CA PHE A 613 0.85 157.42 43.12
C PHE A 613 2.10 156.60 42.69
N THR A 614 2.32 155.40 43.26
CA THR A 614 1.48 154.20 43.03
C THR A 614 1.55 153.10 44.12
N LYS A 615 0.50 152.26 44.13
CA LYS A 615 0.19 151.01 44.88
C LYS A 615 1.32 150.37 45.72
N ALA A 616 1.17 150.04 47.01
CA ALA A 616 0.10 149.35 47.76
C ALA A 616 0.07 147.80 47.60
N PRO A 617 -0.27 147.00 48.66
CA PRO A 617 0.46 145.76 48.99
C PRO A 617 -0.39 144.49 49.26
N SER A 618 0.28 143.36 49.56
CA SER A 618 -0.07 142.27 50.52
C SER A 618 1.03 141.18 50.35
N ILE A 619 1.76 140.66 51.34
CA ILE A 619 1.41 140.04 52.64
C ILE A 619 0.68 138.70 52.46
N TYR A 620 1.49 137.62 52.58
CA TYR A 620 1.33 136.27 53.17
C TYR A 620 -0.04 135.78 53.69
N PRO A 621 -0.25 134.43 53.80
CA PRO A 621 0.75 133.36 53.69
C PRO A 621 0.74 132.56 52.38
#